data_AF-A0A1R3ICU3-F1
#
_entry.id   AF-A0A1R3ICU3-F1
#
_cell.length_a   1.000
_cell.length_b   1.000
_cell.length_c   1.000
_cell.angle_alpha   90.00
_cell.angle_beta   90.00
_cell.angle_gamma   90.00
#
_symmetry.space_group_name_H-M   'P 1'
#
loop_
_entity.id
_entity.type
_entity.pdbx_description
1 polymer ?
#
loop_
_entity_poly.entity_id
_entity_poly.type
_entity_poly.pdbx_seq_one_letter_code
_entity_poly.pdbx_strand_id
1 'polypeptide(L)'
;MDRPRGLSRVWTADQDRILVECMHRIDAAGHCWSKLVDMLPELMIEIRLSGFGFTQPQVERRIGELKWDYFQIRHMLRVNPLFHWDAVNHKIDEPSALDTWYMEHPVYASLRFKSFPLFEDLDDIFDEC
;
A
#
# COMPACT_ATOMS: atom_id res chain seq x y z
N MET A 1 32.49 2.31 -19.28
CA MET A 1 31.57 1.16 -19.13
C MET A 1 30.25 1.70 -18.61
N ASP A 2 29.26 1.82 -19.47
CA ASP A 2 27.90 2.14 -19.06
C ASP A 2 27.30 0.92 -18.37
N ARG A 3 27.05 1.04 -17.06
CA ARG A 3 26.29 0.05 -16.30
C ARG A 3 24.86 0.14 -16.83
N PRO A 4 24.24 -0.94 -17.35
CA PRO A 4 22.84 -0.86 -17.72
C PRO A 4 22.08 -0.49 -16.44
N ARG A 5 21.34 0.63 -16.46
CA ARG A 5 20.42 0.98 -15.39
C ARG A 5 19.46 -0.20 -15.31
N GLY A 6 19.67 -1.05 -14.31
CA GLY A 6 18.91 -2.28 -14.13
C GLY A 6 17.44 -1.93 -14.18
N LEU A 7 16.69 -2.61 -15.05
CA LEU A 7 15.24 -2.50 -15.09
C LEU A 7 14.74 -2.65 -13.65
N SER A 8 14.10 -1.60 -13.14
CA SER A 8 13.47 -1.63 -11.83
C SER A 8 12.56 -2.84 -11.80
N ARG A 9 12.88 -3.84 -10.97
CA ARG A 9 12.02 -5.01 -10.80
C ARG A 9 10.65 -4.50 -10.36
N VAL A 10 9.63 -4.79 -11.16
CA VAL A 10 8.24 -4.42 -10.87
C VAL A 10 7.71 -5.41 -9.83
N TRP A 11 7.10 -4.89 -8.77
CA TRP A 11 6.41 -5.69 -7.77
C TRP A 11 5.17 -6.33 -8.40
N THR A 12 4.99 -7.63 -8.19
CA THR A 12 3.78 -8.34 -8.59
C THR A 12 2.74 -8.29 -7.48
N ALA A 13 1.46 -8.50 -7.82
CA ALA A 13 0.39 -8.56 -6.81
C ALA A 13 0.66 -9.61 -5.71
N ASP A 14 1.22 -10.77 -6.07
CA ASP A 14 1.57 -11.80 -5.08
C ASP A 14 2.73 -11.37 -4.16
N GLN A 15 3.69 -10.60 -4.68
CA GLN A 15 4.77 -10.06 -3.85
C GLN A 15 4.26 -8.98 -2.91
N ASP A 16 3.29 -8.17 -3.34
CA ASP A 16 2.63 -7.20 -2.47
C ASP A 16 1.83 -7.88 -1.37
N ARG A 17 1.05 -8.92 -1.69
CA ARG A 17 0.33 -9.72 -0.70
C ARG A 17 1.27 -10.29 0.36
N ILE A 18 2.36 -10.93 -0.06
CA ILE A 18 3.32 -11.51 0.88
C ILE A 18 4.00 -10.42 1.71
N LEU A 19 4.31 -9.27 1.13
CA LEU A 19 4.84 -8.12 1.89
C LEU A 19 3.86 -7.71 3.00
N VAL A 20 2.58 -7.56 2.67
CA VAL A 20 1.54 -7.19 3.64
C VAL A 20 1.31 -8.29 4.68
N GLU A 21 1.34 -9.57 4.30
CA GLU A 21 1.31 -10.70 5.24
C GLU A 21 2.50 -10.65 6.22
N CYS A 22 3.71 -10.35 5.74
CA CYS A 22 4.86 -10.14 6.61
C CYS A 22 4.63 -8.96 7.55
N MET A 23 3.99 -7.88 7.07
CA MET A 23 3.66 -6.73 7.91
C MET A 23 2.67 -7.09 9.02
N HIS A 24 1.66 -7.91 8.73
CA HIS A 24 0.71 -8.43 9.74
C HIS A 24 1.38 -9.32 10.78
N ARG A 25 2.31 -10.20 10.40
CA ARG A 25 3.02 -11.05 11.38
C ARG A 25 3.80 -10.22 12.38
N ILE A 26 4.40 -9.14 11.89
CA ILE A 26 5.15 -8.19 12.69
C ILE A 26 4.22 -7.42 13.63
N ASP A 27 3.07 -6.96 13.12
CA ASP A 27 2.05 -6.30 13.91
C ASP A 27 1.50 -7.21 15.03
N ALA A 28 1.14 -8.45 14.68
CA ALA A 28 0.68 -9.48 15.61
C ALA A 28 1.72 -9.88 16.66
N ALA A 29 3.01 -9.62 16.41
CA ALA A 29 4.08 -9.80 17.39
C ALA A 29 4.17 -8.63 18.41
N GLY A 30 3.26 -7.65 18.33
CA GLY A 30 3.12 -6.55 19.28
C GLY A 30 3.87 -5.28 18.88
N HIS A 31 4.23 -5.14 17.60
CA HIS A 31 4.95 -3.97 17.11
C HIS A 31 4.01 -3.01 16.36
N CYS A 32 4.07 -1.68 16.63
CA CYS A 32 3.29 -0.70 15.87
C CYS A 32 4.09 -0.05 14.74
N TRP A 33 3.43 0.11 13.59
CA TRP A 33 3.93 0.72 12.35
C TRP A 33 4.07 2.25 12.38
N SER A 34 4.12 2.86 13.57
CA SER A 34 4.31 4.30 13.75
C SER A 34 5.60 4.80 13.07
N LYS A 35 6.65 3.98 13.07
CA LYS A 35 7.93 4.26 12.41
C LYS A 35 8.42 3.03 11.67
N LEU A 36 8.42 3.10 10.34
CA LEU A 36 8.93 2.02 9.48
C LEU A 36 10.36 1.60 9.87
N VAL A 37 11.22 2.56 10.20
CA VAL A 37 12.64 2.28 10.53
C VAL A 37 12.80 1.31 11.69
N ASP A 38 11.86 1.32 12.64
CA ASP A 38 11.91 0.45 13.82
C ASP A 38 11.53 -0.99 13.46
N MET A 39 10.83 -1.20 12.33
CA MET A 39 10.31 -2.50 11.87
C MET A 39 11.11 -3.12 10.72
N LEU A 40 12.02 -2.35 10.12
CA LEU A 40 12.80 -2.81 8.99
C LEU A 40 13.65 -4.04 9.27
N PRO A 41 14.31 -4.22 10.43
CA PRO A 41 15.11 -5.40 10.69
C PRO A 41 14.27 -6.70 10.63
N GLU A 42 13.15 -6.74 11.35
CA GLU A 42 12.22 -7.87 11.42
C GLU A 42 11.58 -8.13 10.05
N LEU A 43 11.16 -7.07 9.36
CA LEU A 43 10.59 -7.19 8.02
C LEU A 43 11.59 -7.75 7.01
N MET A 44 12.85 -7.32 7.07
CA MET A 44 13.86 -7.83 6.17
C MET A 44 14.22 -9.30 6.46
N ILE A 45 14.03 -9.78 7.70
CA ILE A 45 14.16 -11.21 8.01
C ILE A 45 13.01 -11.98 7.34
N GLU A 46 11.76 -11.56 7.53
CA GLU A 46 10.58 -12.20 6.93
C GLU A 46 10.66 -12.23 5.39
N ILE A 47 11.05 -11.12 4.75
CA ILE A 47 11.22 -11.03 3.29
C ILE A 47 12.33 -11.94 2.78
N ARG A 48 13.41 -12.14 3.54
CA ARG A 48 14.45 -13.12 3.18
C ARG A 48 13.94 -14.54 3.29
N LEU A 49 13.14 -14.84 4.33
CA LEU A 49 12.53 -16.16 4.53
C LEU A 49 11.50 -16.49 3.45
N SER A 50 10.82 -15.50 2.89
CA SER A 50 9.92 -15.69 1.75
C SER A 50 10.66 -16.03 0.43
N GLY A 51 12.00 -15.99 0.44
CA GLY A 51 12.83 -16.30 -0.72
C GLY A 51 12.92 -15.15 -1.73
N PHE A 52 12.41 -13.96 -1.40
CA PHE A 52 12.48 -12.82 -2.28
C PHE A 52 13.82 -12.09 -2.13
N GLY A 53 14.60 -12.05 -3.21
CA GLY A 53 15.85 -11.29 -3.28
C GLY A 53 15.65 -9.76 -3.37
N PHE A 54 14.73 -9.18 -2.59
CA PHE A 54 14.55 -7.73 -2.51
C PHE A 54 15.56 -7.11 -1.56
N THR A 55 16.04 -5.92 -1.92
CA THR A 55 16.88 -5.11 -1.04
C THR A 55 16.03 -4.25 -0.12
N GLN A 56 16.59 -3.85 1.03
CA GLN A 56 15.90 -2.98 1.97
C GLN A 56 15.35 -1.69 1.33
N PRO A 57 16.11 -0.94 0.48
CA PRO A 57 15.56 0.23 -0.20
C PRO A 57 14.39 -0.07 -1.14
N GLN A 58 14.33 -1.27 -1.73
CA GLN A 58 13.21 -1.68 -2.58
C GLN A 58 11.95 -1.94 -1.75
N VAL A 59 12.11 -2.56 -0.58
CA VAL A 59 11.03 -2.84 0.36
C VAL A 59 10.51 -1.53 0.97
N GLU A 60 11.40 -0.67 1.48
CA GLU A 60 11.04 0.65 2.02
C GLU A 60 10.24 1.48 1.03
N ARG A 61 10.73 1.57 -0.22
CA ARG A 61 10.03 2.29 -1.28
C ARG A 61 8.64 1.72 -1.52
N ARG A 62 8.51 0.39 -1.56
CA ARG A 62 7.22 -0.25 -1.83
C ARG A 62 6.21 0.00 -0.72
N ILE A 63 6.64 -0.08 0.55
CA ILE A 63 5.81 0.25 1.70
C ILE A 63 5.38 1.71 1.63
N GLY A 64 6.29 2.62 1.26
CA GLY A 64 5.96 4.03 1.04
C GLY A 64 4.86 4.23 0.00
N GLU A 65 4.94 3.50 -1.12
CA GLU A 65 3.90 3.52 -2.18
C GLU A 65 2.56 2.94 -1.67
N LEU A 66 2.56 1.80 -0.99
CA LEU A 66 1.35 1.18 -0.42
C LEU A 66 0.70 2.06 0.65
N LYS A 67 1.52 2.61 1.55
CA LYS A 67 1.09 3.52 2.61
C LYS A 67 0.46 4.79 2.01
N TRP A 68 1.10 5.36 0.98
CA TRP A 68 0.54 6.49 0.25
C TRP A 68 -0.84 6.17 -0.34
N ASP A 69 -0.94 5.09 -1.14
CA ASP A 69 -2.21 4.70 -1.76
C ASP A 69 -3.32 4.47 -0.71
N TYR A 70 -3.02 3.76 0.38
CA TYR A 70 -3.94 3.54 1.50
C TYR A 70 -4.44 4.86 2.11
N PHE A 71 -3.54 5.76 2.51
CA PHE A 71 -3.94 7.01 3.17
C PHE A 71 -4.75 7.92 2.26
N GLN A 72 -4.51 7.88 0.94
CA GLN A 72 -5.34 8.63 0.01
C GLN A 72 -6.76 8.08 -0.08
N ILE A 73 -6.92 6.75 -0.20
CA ILE A 73 -8.24 6.12 -0.21
C ILE A 73 -8.96 6.40 1.12
N ARG A 74 -8.28 6.20 2.26
CA ARG A 74 -8.82 6.48 3.60
C ARG A 74 -9.24 7.94 3.76
N HIS A 75 -8.44 8.88 3.26
CA HIS A 75 -8.76 10.31 3.30
C HIS A 75 -10.00 10.64 2.46
N MET A 76 -10.10 10.09 1.25
CA MET A 76 -11.27 10.27 0.38
C MET A 76 -12.55 9.77 1.07
N LEU A 77 -12.52 8.57 1.65
CA LEU A 77 -13.65 7.98 2.39
C LEU A 77 -14.04 8.80 3.63
N ARG A 78 -13.08 9.47 4.30
CA ARG A 78 -13.35 10.30 5.48
C ARG A 78 -13.90 11.69 5.15
N VAL A 79 -13.41 12.33 4.09
CA VAL A 79 -13.77 13.72 3.75
C VAL A 79 -15.09 13.80 2.98
N ASN A 80 -15.39 12.80 2.15
CA ASN A 80 -16.57 12.84 1.30
C ASN A 80 -17.58 11.74 1.71
N PRO A 81 -18.74 12.10 2.29
CA PRO A 81 -19.73 11.14 2.74
C PRO A 81 -20.44 10.39 1.60
N LEU A 82 -20.26 10.82 0.35
CA LEU A 82 -20.77 10.10 -0.81
C LEU A 82 -19.88 8.90 -1.16
N PHE A 83 -18.61 8.89 -0.75
CA PHE A 83 -17.70 7.81 -1.10
C PHE A 83 -17.86 6.63 -0.15
N HIS A 84 -18.00 5.45 -0.75
CA HIS A 84 -18.11 4.19 -0.03
C HIS A 84 -17.04 3.22 -0.55
N TRP A 85 -16.54 2.37 0.34
CA TRP A 85 -15.64 1.30 -0.06
C TRP A 85 -16.45 0.09 -0.56
N ASP A 86 -16.23 -0.30 -1.80
CA ASP A 86 -16.74 -1.54 -2.38
C ASP A 86 -15.74 -2.66 -2.09
N ALA A 87 -16.01 -3.42 -1.03
CA ALA A 87 -15.20 -4.55 -0.60
C ALA A 87 -15.16 -5.70 -1.62
N VAL A 88 -16.15 -5.81 -2.53
CA VAL A 88 -16.21 -6.88 -3.53
C VAL A 88 -15.27 -6.59 -4.70
N ASN A 89 -15.22 -5.34 -5.16
CA ASN A 89 -14.34 -4.94 -6.26
C ASN A 89 -13.04 -4.26 -5.79
N HIS A 90 -12.88 -4.11 -4.47
CA HIS A 90 -11.79 -3.42 -3.80
C HIS A 90 -11.50 -2.03 -4.38
N LYS A 91 -12.51 -1.17 -4.40
CA LYS A 91 -12.41 0.20 -4.95
C LYS A 91 -13.40 1.13 -4.26
N ILE A 92 -13.27 2.43 -4.51
CA ILE A 92 -14.32 3.40 -4.12
C ILE A 92 -15.51 3.26 -5.08
N ASP A 93 -16.71 3.08 -4.53
CA ASP A 93 -17.99 3.13 -5.24
C ASP A 93 -18.51 4.57 -5.29
N GLU A 94 -19.27 4.89 -6.35
CA GLU A 94 -19.70 6.22 -6.83
C GLU A 94 -18.89 6.83 -8.00
N PRO A 95 -19.03 6.27 -9.22
CA PRO A 95 -18.35 6.77 -10.42
C PRO A 95 -18.61 8.25 -10.72
N SER A 96 -19.84 8.74 -10.50
CA SER A 96 -20.21 10.13 -10.81
C SER A 96 -19.56 11.15 -9.87
N ALA A 97 -19.47 10.84 -8.58
CA ALA A 97 -18.82 11.72 -7.61
C ALA A 97 -17.28 11.64 -7.70
N LEU A 98 -16.74 10.47 -8.06
CA LEU A 98 -15.31 10.27 -8.29
C LEU A 98 -14.79 11.12 -9.45
N ASP A 99 -15.52 11.17 -10.57
CA ASP A 99 -15.10 11.95 -11.73
C ASP A 99 -14.99 13.45 -11.42
N THR A 100 -15.97 14.02 -10.71
CA THR A 100 -15.90 15.41 -10.24
C THR A 100 -14.74 15.61 -9.26
N TRP A 101 -14.55 14.70 -8.31
CA TRP A 101 -13.48 14.79 -7.34
C TRP A 101 -12.08 14.79 -7.98
N TYR A 102 -11.85 13.93 -8.97
CA TYR A 102 -10.57 13.89 -9.68
C TYR A 102 -10.31 15.14 -10.54
N MET A 103 -11.37 15.82 -11.01
CA MET A 103 -11.21 17.13 -11.66
C MET A 103 -10.77 18.21 -10.67
N GLU A 104 -11.34 18.21 -9.47
CA GLU A 104 -11.01 19.18 -8.40
C GLU A 104 -9.66 18.87 -7.74
N HIS A 105 -9.28 17.59 -7.69
CA HIS A 105 -8.07 17.10 -7.02
C HIS A 105 -7.23 16.21 -7.94
N PRO A 106 -6.51 16.79 -8.93
CA PRO A 106 -5.78 16.03 -9.94
C PRO A 106 -4.69 15.11 -9.37
N VAL A 107 -4.20 15.41 -8.16
CA VAL A 107 -3.22 14.61 -7.43
C VAL A 107 -3.69 13.18 -7.15
N TYR A 108 -5.02 12.93 -7.11
CA TYR A 108 -5.59 11.61 -6.87
C TYR A 108 -5.94 10.85 -8.15
N ALA A 109 -5.74 11.46 -9.33
CA ALA A 109 -6.14 10.85 -10.60
C ALA A 109 -5.47 9.49 -10.87
N SER A 110 -4.31 9.21 -10.25
CA SER A 110 -3.63 7.91 -10.34
C SER A 110 -4.39 6.76 -9.68
N LEU A 111 -5.34 7.06 -8.78
CA LEU A 111 -6.20 6.09 -8.12
C LEU A 111 -7.48 5.79 -8.92
N ARG A 112 -7.74 6.57 -9.98
CA ARG A 112 -8.94 6.44 -10.81
C ARG A 112 -8.98 5.05 -11.44
N PHE A 113 -10.07 4.32 -11.19
CA PHE A 113 -10.31 2.95 -11.66
C PHE A 113 -9.33 1.88 -11.15
N LYS A 114 -8.47 2.21 -10.18
CA LYS A 114 -7.52 1.26 -9.62
C LYS A 114 -8.22 0.44 -8.54
N SER A 115 -8.29 -0.88 -8.73
CA SER A 115 -8.61 -1.79 -7.63
C SER A 115 -7.41 -1.84 -6.68
N PHE A 116 -7.68 -1.80 -5.38
CA PHE A 116 -6.67 -1.87 -4.31
C PHE A 116 -7.04 -2.96 -3.30
N PRO A 117 -6.80 -4.25 -3.64
CA PRO A 117 -7.22 -5.39 -2.83
C PRO A 117 -6.60 -5.45 -1.43
N LEU A 118 -5.51 -4.72 -1.19
CA LEU A 118 -4.79 -4.69 0.07
C LEU A 118 -5.31 -3.61 1.02
N PHE A 119 -6.38 -2.90 0.66
CA PHE A 119 -6.89 -1.78 1.47
C PHE A 119 -7.25 -2.21 2.88
N GLU A 120 -7.99 -3.30 3.02
CA GLU A 120 -8.51 -3.79 4.30
C GLU A 120 -7.39 -4.31 5.19
N ASP A 121 -6.48 -5.11 4.61
CA ASP A 121 -5.26 -5.57 5.28
C ASP A 121 -4.41 -4.39 5.80
N LEU A 122 -4.31 -3.32 5.01
CA LEU A 122 -3.57 -2.12 5.41
C LEU A 122 -4.36 -1.24 6.39
N ASP A 123 -5.69 -1.28 6.40
CA ASP A 123 -6.55 -0.60 7.40
C ASP A 123 -6.29 -1.22 8.78
N ASP A 124 -6.26 -2.55 8.88
CA ASP A 124 -5.91 -3.27 10.11
C ASP A 124 -4.52 -2.90 10.64
N ILE A 125 -3.54 -2.68 9.76
CA ILE A 125 -2.15 -2.34 10.14
C ILE A 125 -2.00 -0.85 10.50
N PHE A 126 -2.69 0.05 9.81
CA PHE A 126 -2.44 1.48 9.88
C PHE A 126 -3.54 2.32 10.53
N ASP A 127 -4.74 1.82 10.76
CA ASP A 127 -5.80 2.59 11.45
C ASP A 127 -5.57 2.65 12.98
N GLU A 128 -4.81 1.70 13.54
CA GLU A 128 -4.46 1.64 14.97
C GLU A 128 -3.17 2.39 15.35
N CYS A 129 -2.40 2.86 14.35
CA CYS A 129 -1.27 3.77 14.53
C CYS A 129 -1.65 5.20 14.03
#